data_AF-A0A7C7NPZ4-F1
#
_entry.id   AF-A0A7C7NPZ4-F1
#
_cell.length_a   1.000
_cell.length_b   1.000
_cell.length_c   1.000
_cell.angle_alpha   90.00
_cell.angle_beta   90.00
_cell.angle_gamma   90.00
#
_symmetry.space_group_name_H-M   'P 1'
#
loop_
_entity.id
_entity.type
_entity.pdbx_description
1 polymer ?
#
loop_
_entity_poly.entity_id
_entity_poly.type
_entity_poly.pdbx_seq_one_letter_code
_entity_poly.pdbx_strand_id
1 'polypeptide(L)'
;MKNIIEKIKVNVGNDEKNSVIINLRDGGDCYENPPVNEPAEVEASVSNHSSPPSEPTETTRRNKNRNSMKYRNTGQWRDVIAKAWQENAESESFAGMTLEEFKSVTQDTIAERETLEKLRRDVSGTIVRRKVADKETRSKNKRVVHSILASPKFGADSDLYRSLGYVTDIERASGLKREGGDSAPETDQ
;
A
#
# COMPACT_ATOMS: atom_id res chain seq x y z
N MET A 1 -10.44 -29.47 25.70
CA MET A 1 -10.64 -28.64 24.50
C MET A 1 -11.48 -27.44 24.91
N LYS A 2 -10.87 -26.25 25.06
CA LYS A 2 -11.61 -25.02 25.41
C LYS A 2 -12.04 -24.36 24.11
N ASN A 3 -13.36 -24.24 23.90
CA ASN A 3 -13.91 -23.57 22.72
C ASN A 3 -13.62 -22.07 22.82
N ILE A 4 -12.96 -21.52 21.79
CA ILE A 4 -12.42 -20.14 21.75
C ILE A 4 -13.52 -19.08 21.54
N ILE A 5 -14.77 -19.49 21.30
CA ILE A 5 -15.87 -18.57 20.99
C ILE A 5 -16.90 -18.62 22.12
N GLU A 6 -16.82 -17.68 23.06
CA GLU A 6 -17.74 -17.65 24.20
C GLU A 6 -19.08 -16.97 23.87
N LYS A 7 -19.14 -15.95 22.98
CA LYS A 7 -20.41 -15.29 22.61
C LYS A 7 -20.39 -14.67 21.21
N ILE A 8 -21.46 -14.90 20.45
CA ILE A 8 -21.77 -14.25 19.17
C ILE A 8 -22.95 -13.30 19.39
N LYS A 9 -22.81 -12.02 19.04
CA LYS A 9 -23.94 -11.08 18.96
C LYS A 9 -24.23 -10.79 17.49
N VAL A 10 -25.42 -11.19 17.03
CA VAL A 10 -25.96 -10.89 15.70
C VAL A 10 -26.93 -9.73 15.86
N ASN A 11 -26.77 -8.68 15.06
CA ASN A 11 -27.72 -7.58 15.00
C ASN A 11 -28.21 -7.44 13.56
N VAL A 12 -29.50 -7.67 13.33
CA VAL A 12 -30.12 -7.61 12.00
C VAL A 12 -30.71 -6.21 11.83
N GLY A 13 -30.02 -5.35 11.10
CA GLY A 13 -30.53 -4.05 10.68
C GLY A 13 -31.34 -4.20 9.39
N ASN A 14 -32.54 -3.61 9.36
CA ASN A 14 -33.42 -3.65 8.19
C ASN A 14 -33.26 -2.37 7.37
N ASP A 15 -32.21 -2.31 6.54
CA ASP A 15 -32.07 -1.31 5.48
C ASP A 15 -32.18 -2.00 4.12
N GLU A 16 -32.76 -1.30 3.13
CA GLU A 16 -33.30 -1.78 1.84
C GLU A 16 -32.32 -2.52 0.89
N LYS A 17 -31.13 -2.90 1.37
CA LYS A 17 -30.20 -3.78 0.68
C LYS A 17 -29.69 -4.82 1.68
N ASN A 18 -30.33 -5.99 1.67
CA ASN A 18 -29.92 -7.20 2.42
C ASN A 18 -28.39 -7.33 2.53
N SER A 19 -27.81 -6.82 3.61
CA SER A 19 -26.39 -6.92 3.89
C SER A 19 -26.23 -7.29 5.37
N VAL A 20 -25.54 -8.40 5.61
CA VAL A 20 -25.23 -8.89 6.96
C VAL A 20 -23.83 -8.43 7.29
N ILE A 21 -23.70 -7.55 8.28
CA ILE A 21 -22.39 -7.06 8.75
C ILE A 21 -21.97 -7.89 9.98
N ILE A 22 -20.86 -8.61 9.85
CA ILE A 22 -20.27 -9.41 10.94
C ILE A 22 -19.01 -8.68 11.41
N ASN A 23 -19.00 -8.22 12.66
CA ASN A 23 -17.82 -7.63 13.28
C ASN A 23 -17.17 -8.67 14.22
N LEU A 24 -15.95 -9.11 13.88
CA LEU A 24 -15.12 -9.96 14.73
C LEU A 24 -14.13 -9.07 15.49
N ARG A 25 -14.14 -9.16 16.82
CA ARG A 25 -13.13 -8.50 17.67
C ARG A 25 -12.43 -9.58 18.48
N ASP A 26 -11.17 -9.83 18.16
CA ASP A 26 -10.29 -10.67 18.96
C ASP A 26 -9.72 -9.84 20.12
N GLY A 27 -9.71 -10.40 21.31
CA GLY A 27 -9.28 -9.72 22.52
C GLY A 27 -8.43 -10.65 23.37
N GLY A 28 -7.13 -10.39 23.43
CA GLY A 28 -6.23 -11.00 24.41
C GLY A 28 -4.82 -11.25 23.90
N ASP A 29 -3.86 -10.52 24.47
CA ASP A 29 -2.42 -10.56 24.24
C ASP A 29 -1.71 -11.84 24.73
N CYS A 30 -0.41 -11.88 24.42
CA CYS A 30 0.76 -12.52 25.09
C CYS A 30 1.25 -13.89 24.58
N TYR A 31 2.50 -13.90 24.09
CA TYR A 31 3.38 -15.07 24.08
C TYR A 31 4.59 -14.77 24.97
N GLU A 32 4.70 -15.56 26.05
CA GLU A 32 5.88 -15.74 26.88
C GLU A 32 6.92 -16.60 26.13
N ASN A 33 8.20 -16.25 26.26
CA ASN A 33 9.34 -17.04 25.74
C ASN A 33 9.62 -18.25 26.65
N PRO A 34 9.85 -19.47 26.12
CA PRO A 34 10.43 -20.56 26.89
C PRO A 34 11.98 -20.58 26.86
N PRO A 35 12.64 -21.25 27.82
CA PRO A 35 13.99 -20.92 28.28
C PRO A 35 15.11 -21.63 27.51
N VAL A 36 16.26 -20.95 27.49
CA VAL A 36 17.58 -21.41 27.06
C VAL A 36 18.07 -22.51 28.01
N ASN A 37 18.44 -23.68 27.49
CA ASN A 37 19.25 -24.65 28.22
C ASN A 37 20.67 -24.69 27.62
N GLU A 38 21.60 -24.38 28.51
CA GLU A 38 23.06 -24.39 28.43
C GLU A 38 23.60 -25.85 28.39
N PRO A 39 24.62 -26.19 27.59
CA PRO A 39 25.37 -27.42 27.79
C PRO A 39 26.67 -27.15 28.56
N ALA A 40 26.86 -27.99 29.57
CA ALA A 40 27.95 -28.01 30.55
C ALA A 40 29.36 -28.19 29.97
N GLU A 41 30.31 -27.59 30.66
CA GLU A 41 31.76 -27.81 30.58
C GLU A 41 32.14 -29.22 31.07
N VAL A 42 33.14 -29.84 30.44
CA VAL A 42 34.19 -30.61 31.13
C VAL A 42 35.45 -30.74 30.26
N GLU A 43 36.52 -30.21 30.85
CA GLU A 43 37.97 -30.25 30.58
C GLU A 43 38.58 -31.60 30.13
N ALA A 44 39.60 -31.58 29.26
CA ALA A 44 41.02 -31.74 29.69
C ALA A 44 41.99 -32.16 28.54
N SER A 45 43.17 -31.51 28.55
CA SER A 45 44.53 -32.06 28.27
C SER A 45 45.27 -31.63 26.98
N VAL A 46 46.51 -31.21 27.21
CA VAL A 46 47.46 -30.42 26.40
C VAL A 46 48.32 -31.27 25.44
N SER A 47 48.73 -30.71 24.29
CA SER A 47 50.05 -30.98 23.68
C SER A 47 50.47 -29.86 22.73
N ASN A 48 51.59 -29.21 23.04
CA ASN A 48 52.25 -28.16 22.24
C ASN A 48 53.07 -28.79 21.11
N HIS A 49 52.91 -28.32 19.86
CA HIS A 49 54.01 -28.31 18.88
C HIS A 49 53.84 -27.22 17.80
N SER A 50 54.80 -26.27 17.83
CA SER A 50 55.44 -25.52 16.73
C SER A 50 54.62 -25.12 15.48
N SER A 51 54.43 -23.81 15.26
CA SER A 51 54.16 -23.26 13.92
C SER A 51 55.37 -23.45 12.98
N PRO A 52 55.18 -23.47 11.65
CA PRO A 52 55.52 -22.28 10.83
C PRO A 52 54.58 -22.14 9.57
N PRO A 53 54.90 -21.33 8.54
CA PRO A 53 54.47 -19.93 8.38
C PRO A 53 53.58 -19.66 7.14
N SER A 54 52.74 -18.62 7.24
CA SER A 54 52.14 -17.81 6.14
C SER A 54 51.17 -18.48 5.17
N GLU A 55 49.89 -18.05 5.13
CA GLU A 55 49.25 -17.30 4.01
C GLU A 55 47.73 -17.08 4.26
N PRO A 56 47.05 -16.28 3.43
CA PRO A 56 46.62 -14.91 3.70
C PRO A 56 45.33 -14.83 4.55
N THR A 57 45.19 -13.75 5.32
CA THR A 57 43.89 -13.31 5.88
C THR A 57 42.94 -12.95 4.75
N GLU A 58 42.25 -13.95 4.20
CA GLU A 58 41.10 -13.75 3.35
C GLU A 58 39.96 -13.26 4.24
N THR A 59 39.79 -11.95 4.33
CA THR A 59 38.54 -11.35 4.80
C THR A 59 37.45 -11.72 3.80
N THR A 60 36.92 -12.95 3.90
CA THR A 60 35.76 -13.37 3.14
C THR A 60 34.57 -12.55 3.62
N ARG A 61 34.36 -11.39 3.00
CA ARG A 61 33.03 -10.77 2.95
C ARG A 61 32.10 -11.83 2.35
N ARG A 62 31.36 -12.57 3.20
CA ARG A 62 30.34 -13.54 2.77
C ARG A 62 29.46 -12.86 1.73
N ASN A 63 29.64 -13.21 0.46
CA ASN A 63 28.73 -12.80 -0.59
C ASN A 63 27.39 -13.51 -0.35
N LYS A 64 26.47 -12.82 0.34
CA LYS A 64 25.14 -13.32 0.73
C LYS A 64 24.21 -13.65 -0.45
N ASN A 65 24.63 -13.45 -1.70
CA ASN A 65 23.73 -13.47 -2.86
C ASN A 65 23.99 -14.57 -3.89
N ARG A 66 24.62 -15.70 -3.52
CA ARG A 66 24.83 -16.79 -4.49
C ARG A 66 23.53 -17.52 -4.90
N ASN A 67 22.50 -17.51 -4.04
CA ASN A 67 21.24 -18.24 -4.27
C ASN A 67 20.02 -17.31 -4.44
N SER A 68 20.21 -16.01 -4.67
CA SER A 68 19.09 -15.08 -4.87
C SER A 68 18.66 -15.07 -6.34
N MET A 69 17.64 -15.87 -6.65
CA MET A 69 17.01 -15.80 -7.96
C MET A 69 16.16 -14.52 -8.07
N LYS A 70 16.44 -13.71 -9.09
CA LYS A 70 15.88 -12.37 -9.26
C LYS A 70 14.47 -12.45 -9.87
N TYR A 71 13.43 -12.53 -9.04
CA TYR A 71 12.05 -12.43 -9.50
C TYR A 71 11.48 -11.03 -9.26
N ARG A 72 10.68 -10.51 -10.20
CA ARG A 72 10.09 -9.17 -10.07
C ARG A 72 8.99 -9.11 -9.01
N ASN A 73 8.29 -10.22 -8.77
CA ASN A 73 7.32 -10.34 -7.68
C ASN A 73 7.09 -11.80 -7.26
N THR A 74 6.50 -11.98 -6.07
CA THR A 74 6.24 -13.29 -5.44
C THR A 74 5.32 -14.19 -6.26
N GLY A 75 4.33 -13.64 -6.99
CA GLY A 75 3.43 -14.43 -7.83
C GLY A 75 4.18 -15.07 -9.01
N GLN A 76 5.00 -14.28 -9.70
CA GLN A 76 5.88 -14.79 -10.77
C GLN A 76 6.86 -15.84 -10.26
N TRP A 77 7.40 -15.65 -9.04
CA TRP A 77 8.28 -16.65 -8.44
C TRP A 77 7.53 -17.95 -8.17
N ARG A 78 6.34 -17.88 -7.56
CA ARG A 78 5.46 -19.02 -7.32
C ARG A 78 5.18 -19.78 -8.60
N ASP A 79 4.84 -19.10 -9.69
CA ASP A 79 4.52 -19.74 -10.97
C ASP A 79 5.74 -20.44 -11.59
N VAL A 80 6.93 -19.86 -11.43
CA VAL A 80 8.18 -20.49 -11.86
C VAL A 80 8.48 -21.75 -11.02
N ILE A 81 8.28 -21.70 -9.71
CA ILE A 81 8.42 -22.88 -8.84
C ILE A 81 7.43 -23.96 -9.28
N ALA A 82 6.14 -23.62 -9.40
CA ALA A 82 5.10 -24.58 -9.77
C ALA A 82 5.38 -25.23 -11.13
N LYS A 83 5.82 -24.44 -12.12
CA LYS A 83 6.16 -24.95 -13.45
C LYS A 83 7.39 -25.86 -13.42
N ALA A 84 8.47 -25.43 -12.77
CA ALA A 84 9.69 -26.23 -12.70
C ALA A 84 9.46 -27.55 -11.93
N TRP A 85 8.68 -27.52 -10.85
CA TRP A 85 8.28 -28.70 -10.11
C TRP A 85 7.47 -29.65 -11.00
N GLN A 86 6.45 -29.13 -11.70
CA GLN A 86 5.64 -29.92 -12.63
C GLN A 86 6.47 -30.59 -13.74
N GLU A 87 7.47 -29.90 -14.29
CA GLU A 87 8.29 -30.42 -15.39
C GLU A 87 9.32 -31.47 -14.95
N ASN A 88 9.84 -31.38 -13.72
CA ASN A 88 11.00 -32.16 -13.30
C ASN A 88 10.71 -33.19 -12.20
N ALA A 89 9.67 -32.99 -11.39
CA ALA A 89 9.48 -33.74 -10.15
C ALA A 89 8.00 -33.75 -9.68
N GLU A 90 7.05 -33.95 -10.59
CA GLU A 90 5.61 -33.86 -10.28
C GLU A 90 5.15 -34.79 -9.14
N SER A 91 5.74 -36.00 -9.05
CA SER A 91 5.43 -36.98 -8.01
C SER A 91 6.16 -36.77 -6.68
N GLU A 92 7.14 -35.87 -6.65
CA GLU A 92 7.94 -35.63 -5.44
C GLU A 92 7.26 -34.62 -4.52
N SER A 93 7.53 -34.78 -3.23
CA SER A 93 7.09 -33.84 -2.19
C SER A 93 8.27 -32.99 -1.74
N PHE A 94 8.10 -31.67 -1.73
CA PHE A 94 9.09 -30.74 -1.19
C PHE A 94 8.49 -30.00 0.00
N ALA A 95 9.30 -29.75 1.03
CA ALA A 95 8.84 -29.08 2.26
C ALA A 95 7.58 -29.71 2.90
N GLY A 96 7.39 -31.03 2.72
CA GLY A 96 6.23 -31.76 3.25
C GLY A 96 4.92 -31.48 2.52
N MET A 97 4.94 -30.90 1.32
CA MET A 97 3.76 -30.67 0.50
C MET A 97 3.94 -31.22 -0.93
N THR A 98 2.83 -31.60 -1.54
CA THR A 98 2.73 -31.94 -2.96
C THR A 98 2.61 -30.68 -3.83
N LEU A 99 2.77 -30.82 -5.14
CA LEU A 99 2.58 -29.72 -6.09
C LEU A 99 1.18 -29.10 -5.99
N GLU A 100 0.15 -29.92 -5.77
CA GLU A 100 -1.25 -29.46 -5.66
C GLU A 100 -1.47 -28.66 -4.36
N GLU A 101 -0.95 -29.14 -3.24
CA GLU A 101 -1.00 -28.43 -1.96
C GLU A 101 -0.23 -27.12 -2.02
N PHE A 102 0.95 -27.10 -2.65
CA PHE A 102 1.71 -25.87 -2.88
C PHE A 102 0.90 -24.85 -3.69
N LYS A 103 0.28 -25.29 -4.80
CA LYS A 103 -0.57 -24.42 -5.63
C LYS A 103 -1.75 -23.87 -4.82
N SER A 104 -2.37 -24.70 -3.97
CA SER A 104 -3.49 -24.32 -3.10
C SER A 104 -3.10 -23.30 -2.04
N VAL A 105 -2.06 -23.57 -1.24
CA VAL A 105 -1.61 -22.67 -0.15
C VAL A 105 -1.13 -21.32 -0.68
N THR A 106 -0.62 -21.27 -1.91
CA THR A 106 -0.15 -20.03 -2.53
C THR A 106 -1.20 -19.31 -3.38
N GLN A 107 -2.41 -19.87 -3.50
CA GLN A 107 -3.44 -19.36 -4.40
C GLN A 107 -3.92 -17.96 -4.00
N ASP A 108 -4.06 -17.69 -2.70
CA ASP A 108 -4.50 -16.39 -2.18
C ASP A 108 -3.58 -15.26 -2.62
N THR A 109 -2.27 -15.51 -2.71
CA THR A 109 -1.30 -14.51 -3.17
C THR A 109 -1.52 -14.15 -4.64
N ILE A 110 -1.95 -15.12 -5.46
CA ILE A 110 -2.28 -14.87 -6.88
C ILE A 110 -3.61 -14.13 -6.97
N ALA A 111 -4.62 -14.60 -6.26
CA ALA A 111 -5.95 -13.98 -6.23
C ALA A 111 -5.87 -12.50 -5.83
N GLU A 112 -5.14 -12.17 -4.76
CA GLU A 112 -5.03 -10.77 -4.31
C GLU A 112 -4.23 -9.87 -5.26
N ARG A 113 -3.38 -10.46 -6.10
CA ARG A 113 -2.70 -9.71 -7.16
C ARG A 113 -3.65 -9.42 -8.32
N GLU A 114 -4.50 -10.37 -8.67
CA GLU A 114 -5.53 -10.17 -9.69
C GLU A 114 -6.57 -9.12 -9.24
N THR A 115 -6.99 -9.16 -7.97
CA THR A 115 -7.88 -8.13 -7.39
C THR A 115 -7.23 -6.75 -7.45
N LEU A 116 -5.94 -6.64 -7.10
CA LEU A 116 -5.20 -5.37 -7.17
C LEU A 116 -5.10 -4.85 -8.60
N GLU A 117 -4.79 -5.70 -9.57
CA GLU A 117 -4.74 -5.31 -10.98
C GLU A 117 -6.11 -4.86 -11.50
N LYS A 118 -7.19 -5.53 -11.08
CA LYS A 118 -8.55 -5.08 -11.37
C LYS A 118 -8.81 -3.69 -10.77
N LEU A 119 -8.47 -3.48 -9.49
CA LEU A 119 -8.69 -2.20 -8.82
C LEU A 119 -7.90 -1.06 -9.49
N ARG A 120 -6.66 -1.32 -9.93
CA ARG A 120 -5.85 -0.34 -10.68
C ARG A 120 -6.53 0.10 -11.97
N ARG A 121 -7.12 -0.85 -12.72
CA ARG A 121 -7.90 -0.55 -13.93
C ARG A 121 -9.16 0.24 -13.59
N ASP A 122 -9.87 -0.14 -12.53
CA ASP A 122 -11.09 0.53 -12.07
C ASP A 122 -10.81 1.98 -11.62
N VAL A 123 -9.71 2.22 -10.90
CA VAL A 123 -9.23 3.56 -10.53
C VAL A 123 -8.90 4.38 -11.76
N SER A 124 -8.17 3.82 -12.72
CA SER A 124 -7.83 4.50 -13.97
C SER A 124 -9.10 4.93 -14.74
N GLY A 125 -10.06 4.01 -14.90
CA GLY A 125 -11.34 4.32 -15.54
C GLY A 125 -12.14 5.38 -14.79
N THR A 126 -12.12 5.36 -13.46
CA THR A 126 -12.80 6.36 -12.61
C THR A 126 -12.18 7.74 -12.73
N ILE A 127 -10.85 7.84 -12.80
CA ILE A 127 -10.14 9.11 -13.04
C ILE A 127 -10.56 9.72 -14.38
N VAL A 128 -10.68 8.91 -15.44
CA VAL A 128 -11.13 9.40 -16.75
C VAL A 128 -12.57 9.88 -16.69
N ARG A 129 -13.49 9.11 -16.10
CA ARG A 129 -14.90 9.52 -15.93
C ARG A 129 -15.02 10.82 -15.15
N ARG A 130 -14.27 10.98 -14.05
CA ARG A 130 -14.22 12.24 -13.29
C ARG A 130 -13.76 13.39 -14.17
N LYS A 131 -12.66 13.24 -14.92
CA LYS A 131 -12.16 14.29 -15.82
C LYS A 131 -13.19 14.71 -16.88
N VAL A 132 -13.96 13.77 -17.41
CA VAL A 132 -15.04 14.06 -18.37
C VAL A 132 -16.16 14.86 -17.70
N ALA A 133 -16.62 14.41 -16.53
CA ALA A 133 -17.65 15.13 -15.76
C ALA A 133 -17.18 16.54 -15.36
N ASP A 134 -15.93 16.67 -14.89
CA ASP A 134 -15.32 17.96 -14.54
C ASP A 134 -15.26 18.92 -15.74
N LYS A 135 -14.96 18.39 -16.94
CA LYS A 135 -14.93 19.19 -18.17
C LYS A 135 -16.31 19.77 -18.49
N GLU A 136 -17.36 18.96 -18.36
CA GLU A 136 -18.73 19.40 -18.59
C GLU A 136 -19.16 20.46 -17.57
N THR A 137 -18.90 20.20 -16.29
CA THR A 137 -19.17 21.15 -15.20
C THR A 137 -18.44 22.47 -15.41
N ARG A 138 -17.16 22.45 -15.80
CA ARG A 138 -16.40 23.67 -16.13
C ARG A 138 -17.03 24.45 -17.29
N SER A 139 -17.54 23.77 -18.32
CA SER A 139 -18.24 24.44 -19.42
C SER A 139 -19.51 25.14 -18.93
N LYS A 140 -20.31 24.48 -18.10
CA LYS A 140 -21.53 25.04 -17.51
C LYS A 140 -21.22 26.25 -16.62
N ASN A 141 -20.23 26.12 -15.74
CA ASN A 141 -19.81 27.22 -14.86
C ASN A 141 -19.35 28.44 -15.67
N LYS A 142 -18.57 28.25 -16.74
CA LYS A 142 -18.16 29.36 -17.62
C LYS A 142 -19.36 30.07 -18.26
N ARG A 143 -20.37 29.32 -18.73
CA ARG A 143 -21.58 29.93 -19.31
C ARG A 143 -22.30 30.80 -18.28
N VAL A 144 -22.46 30.32 -17.04
CA VAL A 144 -23.07 31.10 -15.96
C VAL A 144 -22.29 32.41 -15.72
N VAL A 145 -20.96 32.33 -15.63
CA VAL A 145 -20.11 33.52 -15.45
C VAL A 145 -20.26 34.51 -16.61
N HIS A 146 -20.30 34.03 -17.86
CA HIS A 146 -20.56 34.89 -19.01
C HIS A 146 -21.95 35.53 -18.99
N SER A 147 -22.97 34.81 -18.51
CA SER A 147 -24.31 35.38 -18.32
C SER A 147 -24.34 36.44 -17.22
N ILE A 148 -23.55 36.28 -16.15
CA ILE A 148 -23.40 37.31 -15.10
C ILE A 148 -22.78 38.58 -15.71
N LEU A 149 -21.73 38.44 -16.52
CA LEU A 149 -21.08 39.56 -17.19
C LEU A 149 -22.02 40.29 -18.16
N ALA A 150 -22.87 39.56 -18.88
CA ALA A 150 -23.83 40.12 -19.83
C ALA A 150 -25.15 40.60 -19.19
N SER A 151 -25.34 40.37 -17.89
CA SER A 151 -26.57 40.74 -17.20
C SER A 151 -26.66 42.26 -17.05
N PRO A 152 -27.82 42.89 -17.33
CA PRO A 152 -28.01 44.31 -17.02
C PRO A 152 -28.10 44.63 -15.52
N LYS A 153 -28.48 43.65 -14.70
CA LYS A 153 -28.62 43.79 -13.24
C LYS A 153 -27.32 43.52 -12.50
N PHE A 154 -26.49 42.64 -13.06
CA PHE A 154 -25.16 42.34 -12.57
C PHE A 154 -24.13 42.87 -13.58
N GLY A 155 -22.89 42.38 -13.54
CA GLY A 155 -21.85 42.80 -14.47
C GLY A 155 -20.46 42.58 -13.92
N ALA A 156 -19.46 43.03 -14.66
CA ALA A 156 -18.04 42.86 -14.31
C ALA A 156 -17.65 43.57 -12.99
N ASP A 157 -18.37 44.63 -12.60
CA ASP A 157 -18.14 45.37 -11.36
C ASP A 157 -19.14 45.04 -10.24
N SER A 158 -19.91 43.96 -10.38
CA SER A 158 -20.90 43.56 -9.38
C SER A 158 -20.29 42.78 -8.20
N ASP A 159 -20.89 42.94 -7.01
CA ASP A 159 -20.51 42.19 -5.79
C ASP A 159 -20.55 40.67 -6.00
N LEU A 160 -21.51 40.17 -6.78
CA LEU A 160 -21.63 38.75 -7.13
C LEU A 160 -20.42 38.27 -7.93
N TYR A 161 -19.96 39.04 -8.90
CA TYR A 161 -18.78 38.68 -9.71
C TYR A 161 -17.52 38.66 -8.84
N ARG A 162 -17.39 39.64 -7.93
CA ARG A 162 -16.31 39.71 -6.93
C ARG A 162 -16.33 38.53 -5.96
N SER A 163 -17.49 38.14 -5.45
CA SER A 163 -17.63 37.04 -4.48
C SER A 163 -17.31 35.67 -5.07
N LEU A 164 -17.45 35.52 -6.39
CA LEU A 164 -17.00 34.32 -7.12
C LEU A 164 -15.46 34.23 -7.26
N GLY A 165 -14.73 35.23 -6.75
CA GLY A 165 -13.26 35.28 -6.78
C GLY A 165 -12.68 35.91 -8.03
N TYR A 166 -13.52 36.49 -8.91
CA TYR A 166 -13.02 37.27 -10.04
C TYR A 166 -12.62 38.69 -9.61
N VAL A 167 -11.65 39.25 -10.34
CA VAL A 167 -11.24 40.66 -10.20
C VAL A 167 -12.17 41.51 -11.06
N THR A 168 -12.73 42.58 -10.51
CA THR A 168 -13.65 43.47 -11.24
C THR A 168 -12.90 44.36 -12.25
N ASP A 169 -13.59 45.00 -13.19
CA ASP A 169 -12.94 45.84 -14.21
C ASP A 169 -12.37 47.11 -13.57
N ILE A 170 -13.06 47.69 -12.58
CA ILE A 170 -12.57 48.80 -11.77
C ILE A 170 -11.27 48.42 -11.02
N GLU A 171 -11.21 47.23 -10.43
CA GLU A 171 -10.00 46.75 -9.75
C GLU A 171 -8.86 46.52 -10.74
N ARG A 172 -9.12 45.95 -11.92
CA ARG A 172 -8.09 45.79 -12.96
C ARG A 172 -7.58 47.14 -13.48
N ALA A 173 -8.47 48.10 -13.69
CA ALA A 173 -8.14 49.44 -14.15
C ALA A 173 -7.26 50.21 -13.15
N SER A 174 -7.41 49.93 -11.86
CA SER A 174 -6.58 50.55 -10.81
C SER A 174 -5.09 50.20 -10.91
N GLY A 175 -4.74 49.12 -11.62
CA GLY A 175 -3.36 48.64 -11.73
C GLY A 175 -2.75 48.19 -10.40
N LEU A 176 -3.56 48.13 -9.32
CA LEU A 176 -3.11 47.81 -7.98
C LEU A 176 -2.72 46.34 -7.89
N LYS A 177 -1.44 46.06 -8.10
CA LYS A 177 -0.83 44.76 -7.80
C LYS A 177 -0.59 44.70 -6.30
N ARG A 178 -1.28 43.77 -5.61
CA ARG A 178 -0.90 43.40 -4.25
C ARG A 178 0.26 42.41 -4.39
N GLU A 179 1.47 42.85 -4.07
CA GLU A 179 2.60 41.96 -3.83
C GLU A 179 2.14 40.91 -2.81
N GLY A 180 2.30 39.62 -3.14
CA GLY A 180 1.90 38.53 -2.26
C GLY A 180 2.66 38.65 -0.95
N GLY A 181 1.96 39.04 0.11
CA GLY A 181 2.51 39.05 1.46
C GLY A 181 2.75 37.62 1.94
N ASP A 182 3.87 37.03 1.54
CA ASP A 182 4.57 36.06 2.36
C ASP A 182 5.28 36.85 3.48
N SER A 183 4.49 37.23 4.47
CA SER A 183 4.99 37.51 5.82
C SER A 183 4.10 36.77 6.79
N ALA A 184 4.26 35.44 6.79
CA ALA A 184 4.00 34.68 8.01
C ALA A 184 4.88 35.30 9.10
N PRO A 185 4.32 35.75 10.25
CA PRO A 185 5.16 36.20 11.34
C PRO A 185 5.95 34.99 11.84
N GLU A 186 7.28 35.07 11.75
CA GLU A 186 8.17 34.27 12.60
C GLU A 186 7.75 34.54 14.04
N THR A 187 7.09 33.56 14.66
CA THR A 187 7.07 33.43 16.12
C THR A 187 8.49 33.11 16.55
N ASP A 188 9.23 34.16 16.93
CA ASP A 188 10.40 34.05 17.77
C ASP A 188 9.92 33.98 19.24
N GLN A 189 10.36 32.91 19.91
CA GLN A 189 10.32 32.59 21.35
C GLN A 189 9.07 31.93 21.95
#